data_AF-A0A937QC76-F1
#
_entry.id   AF-A0A937QC76-F1
#
_cell.length_a   1.000
_cell.length_b   1.000
_cell.length_c   1.000
_cell.angle_alpha   90.00
_cell.angle_beta   90.00
_cell.angle_gamma   90.00
#
_symmetry.space_group_name_H-M   'P 1'
#
loop_
_entity.id
_entity.type
_entity.pdbx_description
1 polymer ?
#
loop_
_entity_poly.entity_id
_entity_poly.type
_entity_poly.pdbx_seq_one_letter_code
_entity_poly.pdbx_strand_id
1 'polypeptide(L)'
;MHEPVADIGRWLRSVVIGHQNYFAVLGNMDAVHAFRDEVGRAWKHALYRRSQKGKRLIWERFARIRDYWIPQVRAARARLRLAIRSRR
;
A
#
# COMPACT_ATOMS: atom_id res chain seq x y z
N MET A 1 0.27 20.69 -3.90
CA MET A 1 -0.62 19.65 -3.35
C MET A 1 -0.91 19.99 -1.88
N HIS A 2 -2.12 20.46 -1.57
CA HIS A 2 -2.50 20.98 -0.23
C HIS A 2 -3.48 20.09 0.54
N GLU A 3 -3.77 18.89 0.03
CA GLU A 3 -4.78 18.00 0.61
C GLU A 3 -4.43 17.55 2.05
N PRO A 4 -5.43 17.46 2.95
CA PRO A 4 -5.25 16.85 4.26
C PRO A 4 -4.68 15.43 4.18
N VAL A 5 -3.92 15.03 5.21
CA VAL A 5 -3.30 13.67 5.28
C VAL A 5 -4.37 12.57 5.19
N ALA A 6 -5.54 12.81 5.77
CA ALA A 6 -6.66 11.86 5.75
C ALA A 6 -7.23 11.64 4.33
N ASP A 7 -7.30 12.67 3.50
CA ASP A 7 -7.81 12.55 2.13
C ASP A 7 -6.85 11.74 1.26
N ILE A 8 -5.55 12.03 1.36
CA ILE A 8 -4.52 11.25 0.70
C ILE A 8 -4.56 9.79 1.19
N GLY A 9 -4.71 9.58 2.50
CA GLY A 9 -4.82 8.24 3.09
C GLY A 9 -6.02 7.45 2.56
N ARG A 10 -7.20 8.08 2.46
CA ARG A 10 -8.41 7.46 1.87
C ARG A 10 -8.22 7.07 0.41
N TRP A 11 -7.59 7.95 -0.37
CA TRP A 11 -7.30 7.67 -1.77
C TRP A 11 -6.30 6.52 -1.92
N LEU A 12 -5.19 6.56 -1.19
CA LEU A 12 -4.18 5.49 -1.18
C LEU A 12 -4.76 4.13 -0.77
N ARG A 13 -5.67 4.10 0.21
CA ARG A 13 -6.39 2.89 0.59
C ARG A 13 -7.11 2.27 -0.61
N SER A 14 -7.81 3.08 -1.39
CA SER A 14 -8.57 2.61 -2.55
C SER A 14 -7.65 2.08 -3.66
N VAL A 15 -6.52 2.76 -3.91
CA VAL A 15 -5.49 2.31 -4.86
C VAL A 15 -4.90 0.96 -4.45
N VAL A 16 -4.49 0.81 -3.18
CA VAL A 16 -3.88 -0.43 -2.69
C VAL A 16 -4.88 -1.59 -2.70
N ILE A 17 -6.15 -1.35 -2.32
CA ILE A 17 -7.20 -2.37 -2.41
C ILE A 17 -7.41 -2.81 -3.87
N GLY A 18 -7.50 -1.86 -4.80
CA GLY A 18 -7.66 -2.16 -6.23
C GLY A 18 -6.50 -2.99 -6.77
N HIS A 19 -5.27 -2.61 -6.44
CA HIS A 19 -4.06 -3.35 -6.82
C HIS A 19 -4.07 -4.77 -6.24
N GLN A 20 -4.34 -4.93 -4.95
CA GLN A 20 -4.39 -6.24 -4.30
C GLN A 20 -5.48 -7.13 -4.90
N ASN A 21 -6.67 -6.60 -5.20
CA ASN A 21 -7.75 -7.36 -5.82
C ASN A 21 -7.38 -7.97 -7.17
N TYR A 22 -6.46 -7.35 -7.91
CA TYR A 22 -6.02 -7.82 -9.22
C TYR A 22 -4.76 -8.69 -9.15
N PHE A 23 -3.77 -8.28 -8.34
CA PHE A 23 -2.42 -8.86 -8.36
C PHE A 23 -2.11 -9.82 -7.20
N ALA A 24 -2.92 -9.87 -6.12
CA ALA A 24 -2.67 -10.72 -4.95
C ALA A 24 -3.06 -12.19 -5.17
N VAL A 25 -2.54 -12.78 -6.25
CA VAL A 25 -2.67 -14.21 -6.56
C VAL A 25 -1.51 -14.99 -5.96
N LEU A 26 -1.71 -16.29 -5.75
CA LEU A 26 -0.64 -17.18 -5.31
C LEU A 26 0.53 -17.13 -6.31
N GLY A 27 1.75 -16.98 -5.80
CA GLY A 27 2.96 -16.83 -6.62
C GLY A 27 3.33 -15.38 -6.98
N ASN A 28 2.53 -14.38 -6.61
CA ASN A 28 2.84 -12.95 -6.82
C ASN A 28 2.81 -12.12 -5.52
N MET A 29 2.78 -12.77 -4.37
CA MET A 29 2.61 -12.08 -3.09
C MET A 29 3.77 -11.12 -2.78
N ASP A 30 5.01 -11.51 -3.08
CA ASP A 30 6.19 -10.67 -2.82
C ASP A 30 6.13 -9.33 -3.56
N ALA A 31 5.72 -9.34 -4.83
CA ALA A 31 5.54 -8.12 -5.61
C ALA A 31 4.42 -7.24 -5.05
N VAL A 32 3.34 -7.84 -4.55
CA VAL A 32 2.23 -7.10 -3.93
C VAL A 32 2.64 -6.50 -2.57
N HIS A 33 3.45 -7.21 -1.79
CA HIS A 33 4.08 -6.68 -0.58
C HIS A 33 5.01 -5.50 -0.91
N ALA A 34 5.89 -5.66 -1.91
CA ALA A 34 6.78 -4.60 -2.36
C ALA A 34 6.01 -3.35 -2.81
N PHE A 35 4.94 -3.53 -3.59
CA PHE A 35 4.09 -2.41 -4.02
C PHE A 35 3.50 -1.65 -2.82
N ARG A 36 2.93 -2.36 -1.83
CA ARG A 36 2.40 -1.75 -0.61
C ARG A 36 3.46 -0.91 0.11
N ASP A 37 4.66 -1.46 0.24
CA ASP A 37 5.74 -0.80 0.96
C ASP A 37 6.26 0.43 0.21
N GLU A 38 6.39 0.36 -1.11
CA GLU A 38 6.77 1.49 -1.95
C GLU A 38 5.73 2.61 -1.90
N VAL A 39 4.44 2.29 -1.90
CA VAL A 39 3.38 3.29 -1.68
C VAL A 39 3.56 3.99 -0.33
N GLY A 40 3.86 3.23 0.73
CA GLY A 40 4.16 3.80 2.04
C GLY A 40 5.39 4.70 2.04
N ARG A 41 6.49 4.27 1.42
CA ARG A 41 7.75 5.05 1.31
C ARG A 41 7.52 6.35 0.53
N ALA A 42 6.85 6.27 -0.61
CA ALA A 42 6.50 7.42 -1.45
C ALA A 42 5.63 8.42 -0.69
N TRP A 43 4.63 7.93 0.07
CA TRP A 43 3.77 8.81 0.86
C TRP A 43 4.54 9.53 1.98
N LYS A 44 5.41 8.82 2.71
CA LYS A 44 6.30 9.45 3.70
C LYS A 44 7.15 10.55 3.06
N HIS A 45 7.74 10.26 1.91
CA HIS A 45 8.59 11.21 1.20
C HIS A 45 7.78 12.43 0.72
N ALA A 46 6.56 12.24 0.24
CA ALA A 46 5.65 13.33 -0.11
C ALA A 46 5.31 14.22 1.10
N LEU A 47 5.01 13.63 2.27
CA LEU A 47 4.75 14.38 3.51
C LEU A 47 5.97 15.15 4.00
N TYR A 48 7.16 14.55 3.89
CA TYR A 48 8.45 15.18 4.24
C TYR A 48 8.69 16.45 3.40
N ARG A 49 8.46 16.36 2.09
CA ARG A 49 8.62 17.50 1.17
C ARG A 49 7.56 18.59 1.38
N ARG A 50 6.36 18.23 1.85
CA ARG A 50 5.23 19.14 1.97
C ARG A 50 5.32 20.10 3.17
N SER A 51 5.99 19.72 4.27
CA SER A 51 5.99 20.58 5.46
C SER A 51 7.16 20.34 6.41
N GLN A 52 7.56 21.39 7.15
CA GLN A 52 8.53 21.28 8.24
C GLN A 52 8.07 20.31 9.35
N LYS A 53 6.75 20.22 9.61
CA LYS A 53 6.18 19.20 10.51
C LYS A 53 6.36 17.78 9.97
N GLY A 54 6.25 17.61 8.66
CA GLY A 54 6.53 16.35 7.97
C GLY A 54 8.00 15.92 8.10
N LYS A 55 8.94 16.87 8.15
CA LYS A 55 10.35 16.56 8.43
C LYS A 55 10.59 16.00 9.84
N ARG A 56 9.76 16.38 10.80
CA ARG A 56 9.80 15.90 12.19
C ARG A 56 8.98 14.62 12.40
N LEU A 57 8.43 14.03 11.34
CA LEU A 57 7.64 12.82 11.44
C LEU A 57 8.55 11.61 11.68
N ILE A 58 8.59 11.17 12.94
CA ILE A 58 9.29 9.94 13.36
C ILE A 58 8.69 8.74 12.62
N TRP A 59 9.54 7.81 12.19
CA TRP A 59 9.14 6.62 11.44
C TRP A 59 8.00 5.84 12.10
N GLU A 60 8.05 5.66 13.42
CA GLU A 60 7.03 4.97 14.20
C GLU A 60 5.66 5.66 14.11
N ARG A 61 5.63 7.00 14.14
CA ARG A 61 4.40 7.76 13.98
C ARG A 61 3.85 7.66 12.57
N PHE A 62 4.72 7.67 11.56
CA PHE A 62 4.31 7.42 10.18
C PHE A 62 3.80 5.99 10.00
N ALA A 63 4.44 5.00 10.62
CA ALA A 63 4.03 3.60 10.53
C ALA A 63 2.59 3.41 11.02
N ARG A 64 2.20 4.06 12.12
CA ARG A 64 0.81 4.06 12.61
C ARG A 64 -0.17 4.66 11.59
N ILE A 65 0.20 5.78 10.96
CA ILE A 65 -0.63 6.41 9.92
C ILE A 65 -0.74 5.49 8.70
N ARG A 66 0.39 4.93 8.24
CA ARG A 66 0.45 3.98 7.13
C ARG A 66 -0.42 2.77 7.43
N ASP A 67 -0.28 2.14 8.58
CA ASP A 67 -0.98 0.89 8.89
C ASP A 67 -2.48 1.10 9.14
N TYR A 68 -2.89 2.31 9.53
CA TYR A 68 -4.30 2.69 9.59
C TYR A 68 -4.93 2.83 8.19
N TRP A 69 -4.24 3.49 7.25
CA TRP A 69 -4.81 3.79 5.93
C TRP A 69 -4.53 2.72 4.86
N ILE A 70 -3.32 2.14 4.85
CA ILE A 70 -2.83 1.20 3.85
C ILE A 70 -3.01 -0.22 4.39
N PRO A 71 -3.98 -0.99 3.85
CA PRO A 71 -4.28 -2.31 4.36
C PRO A 71 -3.10 -3.27 4.18
N GLN A 72 -2.99 -4.22 5.10
CA GLN A 72 -2.06 -5.33 4.93
C GLN A 72 -2.42 -6.14 3.69
N VAL A 73 -1.40 -6.71 3.04
CA VAL A 73 -1.64 -7.60 1.92
C VAL A 73 -2.40 -8.82 2.42
N ARG A 74 -3.55 -9.07 1.80
CA ARG A 74 -4.30 -10.31 1.97
C ARG A 74 -4.26 -11.01 0.64
N ALA A 75 -4.05 -12.33 0.66
CA ALA A 75 -4.27 -13.12 -0.55
C ALA A 75 -5.68 -12.80 -1.07
N ALA A 76 -5.81 -12.52 -2.37
CA ALA A 76 -7.11 -12.30 -2.97
C ALA A 76 -7.98 -13.52 -2.64
N ARG A 77 -9.21 -13.29 -2.16
CA ARG A 77 -10.15 -14.38 -1.91
C ARG A 77 -10.31 -15.10 -3.23
N ALA A 78 -9.74 -16.31 -3.33
CA ALA A 78 -9.70 -17.07 -4.55
C ALA A 78 -11.13 -17.25 -5.07
N ARG A 79 -11.55 -16.42 -6.02
CA ARG A 79 -12.38 -16.96 -7.09
C ARG A 79 -11.39 -17.80 -7.87
N LEU A 80 -11.36 -19.09 -7.57
CA LEU A 80 -10.62 -20.09 -8.32
C LEU A 80 -11.00 -19.94 -9.80
N ARG A 81 -10.25 -19.13 -10.52
CA ARG A 81 -10.00 -19.34 -11.93
C ARG A 81 -8.62 -19.97 -11.96
N LEU A 82 -8.64 -21.29 -11.97
CA LEU A 82 -7.52 -22.14 -12.36
C LEU A 82 -6.81 -21.56 -13.60
N ALA A 83 -5.55 -21.96 -13.74
CA ALA A 83 -4.53 -21.52 -14.70
C ALA A 83 -3.69 -20.37 -14.13
N ILE A 84 -2.38 -20.51 -13.94
CA ILE A 84 -1.42 -21.16 -14.84
C ILE A 84 -0.35 -21.89 -14.02
N ARG A 85 0.06 -23.05 -14.54
CA ARG A 85 1.24 -23.87 -14.19
C ARG A 85 1.09 -24.95 -13.11
N SER A 86 0.35 -25.98 -13.51
CA SER A 86 0.84 -27.35 -13.41
C SER A 86 2.25 -27.47 -14.00
N ARG A 87 3.11 -28.24 -13.33
CA ARG A 87 4.19 -29.08 -13.88
C ARG A 87 5.03 -28.49 -15.04
N ARG A 88 6.28 -28.18 -14.75
CA ARG A 88 7.41 -28.95 -15.30
C ARG A 88 8.45 -29.11 -14.21
#